data_AF-A0A218ZK36-F1
#
_entry.id   AF-A0A218ZK36-F1
#
_cell.length_a   1.000
_cell.length_b   1.000
_cell.length_c   1.000
_cell.angle_alpha   90.00
_cell.angle_beta   90.00
_cell.angle_gamma   90.00
#
_symmetry.space_group_name_H-M   'P 1'
#
loop_
_entity.id
_entity.type
_entity.pdbx_description
1 polymer ?
#
loop_
_entity_poly.entity_id
_entity_poly.type
_entity_poly.pdbx_seq_one_letter_code
_entity_poly.pdbx_strand_id
1 'polypeptide(L)'
;MQNDIDAKILQWKRDLIEHIVYLVCSKQKIPTPYINFDGCRDERPNQLAHYHPDQHMICVSERQLRVQSLEGLKRTAVHEVTHALGFYQHDANFENMNREINIELAMYNPSSVISGLDRTKTANKPTHTRKIRTGISVCSANGCNKKAINICRYCMKRYCQIHSEALMVSTLEQINMLNQYDGKKRIKLEKDWNKEGGHPCMQYTAEWNNWYDESKKMTYDAFGAFLGDDKRITGIAKEPPSLFVYPIENSTKNKLKESYSPLTQKDLEDSRDKLGIDIDYTQPVKPVKNDESNNDAKDKEIEKPDNKKKKSLVNKLRKVFGVRDT
;
A
#
# COMPACT_ATOMS: atom_id res chain seq x y z
N MET A 1 5.63 26.39 -20.02
CA MET A 1 5.80 24.93 -19.79
C MET A 1 5.48 24.52 -18.36
N GLN A 2 6.21 24.96 -17.33
CA GLN A 2 5.87 24.58 -15.94
C GLN A 2 4.44 25.01 -15.53
N ASN A 3 4.06 26.26 -15.84
CA ASN A 3 2.71 26.76 -15.58
C ASN A 3 1.61 25.92 -16.29
N ASP A 4 1.90 25.39 -17.48
CA ASP A 4 0.96 24.56 -18.24
C ASP A 4 0.79 23.18 -17.62
N ILE A 5 1.88 22.62 -17.08
CA ILE A 5 1.86 21.34 -16.35
C ILE A 5 1.07 21.50 -15.05
N ASP A 6 1.33 22.56 -14.29
CA ASP A 6 0.64 22.83 -13.03
C ASP A 6 -0.86 23.05 -13.25
N ALA A 7 -1.24 23.78 -14.31
CA ALA A 7 -2.64 23.96 -14.70
C ALA A 7 -3.31 22.61 -15.06
N LYS A 8 -2.61 21.74 -15.79
CA LYS A 8 -3.12 20.39 -16.11
C LYS A 8 -3.30 19.53 -14.86
N ILE A 9 -2.34 19.55 -13.94
CA ILE A 9 -2.42 18.81 -12.68
C ILE A 9 -3.61 19.30 -11.85
N LEU A 10 -3.83 20.62 -11.80
CA LEU A 10 -5.00 21.17 -11.11
C LEU A 10 -6.31 20.75 -11.75
N GLN A 11 -6.40 20.81 -13.08
CA GLN A 11 -7.61 20.37 -13.78
C GLN A 11 -7.90 18.90 -13.49
N TRP A 12 -6.88 18.03 -13.55
CA TRP A 12 -7.05 16.61 -13.23
C TRP A 12 -7.54 16.36 -11.80
N LYS A 13 -7.09 17.17 -10.85
CA LYS A 13 -7.54 17.10 -9.46
C LYS A 13 -8.99 17.56 -9.30
N ARG A 14 -9.43 18.59 -10.05
CA ARG A 14 -10.83 19.02 -10.12
C ARG A 14 -11.70 17.89 -10.68
N ASP A 15 -11.30 17.34 -11.83
CA ASP A 15 -12.00 16.24 -12.50
C ASP A 15 -12.11 15.01 -11.58
N LEU A 16 -11.07 14.70 -10.79
CA LEU A 16 -11.09 13.61 -9.83
C LEU A 16 -12.17 13.80 -8.75
N ILE A 17 -12.25 14.99 -8.14
CA ILE A 17 -13.25 15.29 -7.11
C ILE A 17 -14.66 15.20 -7.71
N GLU A 18 -14.88 15.86 -8.85
CA GLU A 18 -16.17 15.83 -9.56
C GLU A 18 -16.60 14.40 -9.86
N HIS A 19 -15.68 13.57 -10.36
CA HIS A 19 -15.96 12.18 -10.68
C HIS A 19 -16.35 11.36 -9.45
N ILE A 20 -15.62 11.51 -8.34
CA ILE A 20 -15.92 10.78 -7.09
C ILE A 20 -17.31 11.18 -6.56
N VAL A 21 -17.58 12.49 -6.47
CA VAL A 21 -18.85 13.00 -5.97
C VAL A 21 -20.00 12.50 -6.86
N TYR A 22 -19.86 12.60 -8.18
CA TYR A 22 -20.84 12.08 -9.14
C TYR A 22 -21.09 10.58 -8.96
N LEU A 23 -20.03 9.77 -8.85
CA LEU A 23 -20.15 8.32 -8.73
C LEU A 23 -20.91 7.93 -7.46
N VAL A 24 -20.57 8.53 -6.32
CA VAL A 24 -21.23 8.28 -5.03
C VAL A 24 -22.69 8.72 -5.09
N CYS A 25 -22.97 9.95 -5.53
CA CYS A 25 -24.33 10.47 -5.63
C CYS A 25 -25.21 9.64 -6.59
N SER A 26 -24.68 9.29 -7.75
CA SER A 26 -25.38 8.48 -8.76
C SER A 26 -25.77 7.11 -8.22
N LYS A 27 -24.85 6.45 -7.49
CA LYS A 27 -25.16 5.16 -6.86
C LYS A 27 -26.20 5.29 -5.76
N GLN A 28 -26.08 6.31 -4.91
CA GLN A 28 -27.03 6.56 -3.83
C GLN A 28 -28.36 7.17 -4.33
N LYS A 29 -28.47 7.40 -5.64
CA LYS A 29 -29.65 7.97 -6.32
C LYS A 29 -30.07 9.32 -5.73
N ILE A 30 -29.09 10.12 -5.31
CA ILE A 30 -29.30 11.50 -4.87
C ILE A 30 -28.81 12.48 -5.95
N PRO A 31 -29.34 13.72 -5.98
CA PRO A 31 -28.77 14.78 -6.80
C PRO A 31 -27.28 14.98 -6.50
N THR A 32 -26.50 15.27 -7.54
CA THR A 32 -25.08 15.59 -7.40
C THR A 32 -24.94 17.07 -7.00
N PRO A 33 -24.27 17.39 -5.89
CA PRO A 33 -24.05 18.78 -5.50
C PRO A 33 -23.15 19.49 -6.51
N TYR A 34 -23.35 20.79 -6.65
CA TYR A 34 -22.43 21.63 -7.42
C TYR A 34 -21.08 21.70 -6.70
N ILE A 35 -19.97 21.74 -7.45
CA ILE A 35 -18.63 21.80 -6.86
C ILE A 35 -17.99 23.14 -7.23
N ASN A 36 -17.72 23.95 -6.22
CA ASN A 36 -17.10 25.26 -6.36
C ASN A 36 -15.60 25.18 -6.01
N PHE A 37 -14.76 25.52 -6.98
CA PHE A 37 -13.29 25.55 -6.84
C PHE A 37 -12.71 26.96 -6.66
N ASP A 38 -13.53 27.99 -6.77
CA ASP A 38 -13.11 29.40 -6.74
C ASP A 38 -12.93 29.93 -5.31
N GLY A 39 -13.13 29.07 -4.31
CA GLY A 39 -13.10 29.40 -2.89
C GLY A 39 -14.46 29.83 -2.35
N CYS A 40 -14.57 29.91 -1.02
CA CYS A 40 -15.79 30.28 -0.33
C CYS A 40 -15.54 31.42 0.66
N ARG A 41 -16.54 32.30 0.84
CA ARG A 41 -16.47 33.38 1.84
C ARG A 41 -16.43 32.83 3.27
N ASP A 42 -17.02 31.67 3.49
CA ASP A 42 -17.08 31.01 4.80
C ASP A 42 -15.87 30.08 5.05
N GLU A 43 -14.89 30.07 4.14
CA GLU A 43 -13.71 29.22 4.27
C GLU A 43 -12.87 29.61 5.49
N ARG A 44 -12.71 28.66 6.41
CA ARG A 44 -11.83 28.82 7.57
C ARG A 44 -10.39 28.43 7.21
N PRO A 45 -9.36 29.05 7.82
CA PRO A 45 -7.96 28.80 7.47
C PRO A 45 -7.49 27.34 7.52
N ASN A 46 -8.15 26.50 8.33
CA ASN A 46 -7.82 25.09 8.54
C ASN A 46 -8.84 24.13 7.92
N GLN A 47 -9.80 24.64 7.14
CA GLN A 47 -10.84 23.84 6.52
C GLN A 47 -10.41 23.50 5.09
N LEU A 48 -10.37 22.20 4.79
CA LEU A 48 -9.90 21.72 3.48
C LEU A 48 -11.01 21.85 2.43
N ALA A 49 -12.21 21.44 2.81
CA ALA A 49 -13.42 21.60 2.03
C ALA A 49 -14.60 21.74 2.99
N HIS A 50 -15.76 22.09 2.45
CA HIS A 50 -17.01 22.08 3.21
C HIS A 50 -18.21 21.98 2.30
N TYR A 51 -19.29 21.45 2.86
CA TYR A 51 -20.59 21.34 2.22
C TYR A 51 -21.57 22.41 2.71
N HIS A 52 -22.21 23.11 1.77
CA HIS A 52 -23.32 24.04 1.98
C HIS A 52 -24.64 23.33 1.70
N PRO A 53 -25.41 22.93 2.72
CA PRO A 53 -26.64 22.17 2.53
C PRO A 53 -27.76 22.97 1.86
N ASP A 54 -27.81 24.28 2.10
CA ASP A 54 -28.77 25.22 1.54
C ASP A 54 -28.59 25.45 0.04
N GLN A 55 -27.33 25.45 -0.42
CA GLN A 55 -26.98 25.65 -1.83
C GLN A 55 -26.74 24.32 -2.56
N HIS A 56 -26.79 23.20 -1.84
CA HIS A 56 -26.40 21.88 -2.34
C HIS A 56 -25.06 21.93 -3.09
N MET A 57 -24.05 22.49 -2.40
CA MET A 57 -22.75 22.82 -2.99
C MET A 57 -21.60 22.35 -2.11
N ILE A 58 -20.54 21.81 -2.71
CA ILE A 58 -19.28 21.49 -2.05
C ILE A 58 -18.25 22.54 -2.48
N CYS A 59 -17.62 23.21 -1.52
CA CYS A 59 -16.53 24.15 -1.75
C CYS A 59 -15.19 23.48 -1.47
N VAL A 60 -14.29 23.48 -2.45
CA VAL A 60 -12.90 22.99 -2.30
C VAL A 60 -11.95 24.07 -2.76
N SER A 61 -11.13 24.60 -1.87
CA SER A 61 -10.24 25.70 -2.29
C SER A 61 -9.12 25.23 -3.19
N GLU A 62 -8.74 26.09 -4.13
CA GLU A 62 -7.63 25.81 -5.05
C GLU A 62 -6.32 25.54 -4.29
N ARG A 63 -6.11 26.18 -3.14
CA ARG A 63 -4.99 25.90 -2.25
C ARG A 63 -4.93 24.41 -1.89
N GLN A 64 -6.08 23.79 -1.57
CA GLN A 64 -6.12 22.36 -1.28
C GLN A 64 -5.80 21.49 -2.48
N LEU A 65 -6.32 21.85 -3.66
CA LEU A 65 -5.96 21.16 -4.89
C LEU A 65 -4.44 21.21 -5.14
N ARG A 66 -3.76 22.29 -4.75
CA ARG A 66 -2.30 22.40 -4.89
C ARG A 66 -1.57 21.51 -3.89
N VAL A 67 -1.95 21.54 -2.61
CA VAL A 67 -1.17 20.89 -1.53
C VAL A 67 -1.51 19.43 -1.29
N GLN A 68 -2.77 19.01 -1.50
CA GLN A 68 -3.18 17.65 -1.17
C GLN A 68 -2.74 16.63 -2.22
N SER A 69 -2.39 15.43 -1.76
CA SER A 69 -2.20 14.27 -2.61
C SER A 69 -3.53 13.80 -3.20
N LEU A 70 -3.50 12.99 -4.27
CA LEU A 70 -4.71 12.43 -4.87
C LEU A 70 -5.55 11.63 -3.87
N GLU A 71 -4.90 10.86 -2.98
CA GLU A 71 -5.58 10.12 -1.92
C GLU A 71 -6.17 11.05 -0.84
N GLY A 72 -5.49 12.17 -0.54
CA GLY A 72 -6.04 13.22 0.33
C GLY A 72 -7.30 13.85 -0.25
N LEU A 73 -7.29 14.15 -1.54
CA LEU A 73 -8.45 14.72 -2.25
C LEU A 73 -9.60 13.73 -2.32
N LYS A 74 -9.32 12.44 -2.56
CA LYS A 74 -10.31 11.37 -2.53
C LYS A 74 -11.01 11.32 -1.17
N ARG A 75 -10.25 11.26 -0.08
CA ARG A 75 -10.81 11.26 1.29
C ARG A 75 -11.62 12.52 1.58
N THR A 76 -11.15 13.67 1.12
CA THR A 76 -11.86 14.95 1.26
C THR A 76 -13.19 14.92 0.50
N ALA A 77 -13.21 14.48 -0.77
CA ALA A 77 -14.43 14.36 -1.56
C ALA A 77 -15.46 13.39 -0.91
N VAL A 78 -14.99 12.25 -0.38
CA VAL A 78 -15.84 11.29 0.34
C VAL A 78 -16.41 11.90 1.62
N HIS A 79 -15.60 12.65 2.37
CA HIS A 79 -16.05 13.36 3.56
C HIS A 79 -17.19 14.33 3.24
N GLU A 80 -17.01 15.20 2.25
CA GLU A 80 -18.01 16.21 1.91
C GLU A 80 -19.27 15.59 1.28
N VAL A 81 -19.15 14.56 0.44
CA VAL A 81 -20.35 13.90 -0.12
C VAL A 81 -21.13 13.12 0.95
N THR A 82 -20.46 12.68 2.03
CA THR A 82 -21.16 12.07 3.17
C THR A 82 -22.07 13.09 3.87
N HIS A 83 -21.66 14.36 3.96
CA HIS A 83 -22.55 15.44 4.39
C HIS A 83 -23.71 15.65 3.42
N ALA A 84 -23.48 15.54 2.10
CA ALA A 84 -24.53 15.63 1.08
C ALA A 84 -25.57 14.49 1.16
N LEU A 85 -25.21 13.34 1.75
CA LEU A 85 -26.12 12.23 2.05
C LEU A 85 -26.97 12.46 3.31
N GLY A 86 -26.84 13.62 3.97
CA GLY A 86 -27.64 14.01 5.15
C GLY A 86 -26.97 13.77 6.50
N PHE A 87 -25.73 13.27 6.52
CA PHE A 87 -24.97 13.07 7.77
C PHE A 87 -24.21 14.34 8.14
N TYR A 88 -24.86 15.32 8.75
CA TYR A 88 -24.23 16.63 9.05
C TYR A 88 -23.27 16.63 10.24
N GLN A 89 -23.41 15.65 11.15
CA GLN A 89 -22.57 15.52 12.34
C GLN A 89 -21.55 14.40 12.13
N HIS A 90 -20.33 14.54 12.65
CA HIS A 90 -19.29 13.51 12.62
C HIS A 90 -19.51 12.47 13.73
N ASP A 91 -20.69 11.86 13.73
CA ASP A 91 -21.05 10.79 14.66
C ASP A 91 -20.64 9.40 14.10
N ALA A 92 -20.99 8.35 14.82
CA ALA A 92 -20.68 6.99 14.39
C ALA A 92 -21.33 6.61 13.04
N ASN A 93 -22.49 7.19 12.71
CA ASN A 93 -23.18 6.91 11.45
C ASN A 93 -22.43 7.56 10.28
N PHE A 94 -21.95 8.79 10.46
CA PHE A 94 -21.08 9.46 9.51
C PHE A 94 -19.82 8.64 9.22
N GLU A 95 -19.12 8.20 10.26
CA GLU A 95 -17.89 7.42 10.10
C GLU A 95 -18.13 6.08 9.40
N ASN A 96 -19.26 5.42 9.69
CA ASN A 96 -19.62 4.17 9.03
C ASN A 96 -19.96 4.38 7.55
N MET A 97 -20.75 5.40 7.21
CA MET A 97 -21.07 5.74 5.82
C MET A 97 -19.82 6.15 5.03
N ASN A 98 -18.97 6.98 5.62
CA ASN A 98 -17.70 7.41 5.03
C ASN A 98 -16.78 6.20 4.75
N ARG A 99 -16.69 5.25 5.70
CA ARG A 99 -15.95 4.00 5.51
C ARG A 99 -16.55 3.13 4.40
N GLU A 100 -17.87 2.98 4.35
CA GLU A 100 -18.55 2.19 3.32
C GLU A 100 -18.27 2.72 1.92
N ILE A 101 -18.41 4.04 1.73
CA ILE A 101 -18.10 4.70 0.46
C ILE A 101 -16.63 4.48 0.07
N ASN A 102 -15.70 4.57 1.02
CA ASN A 102 -14.27 4.36 0.74
C ASN A 102 -13.97 2.91 0.32
N ILE A 103 -14.56 1.91 1.00
CA ILE A 103 -14.42 0.49 0.63
C ILE A 103 -14.94 0.29 -0.79
N GLU A 104 -16.08 0.89 -1.10
CA GLU A 104 -16.68 0.78 -2.42
C GLU A 104 -15.81 1.40 -3.52
N LEU A 105 -15.33 2.62 -3.29
CA LEU A 105 -14.42 3.30 -4.22
C LEU A 105 -13.11 2.55 -4.40
N ALA A 106 -12.65 1.78 -3.41
CA ALA A 106 -11.48 0.92 -3.54
C ALA A 106 -11.75 -0.29 -4.45
N MET A 107 -13.00 -0.78 -4.51
CA MET A 107 -13.40 -1.80 -5.47
C MET A 107 -13.59 -1.25 -6.89
N TYR A 108 -13.81 0.05 -7.02
CA TYR A 108 -13.89 0.74 -8.31
C TYR A 108 -12.49 1.02 -8.86
N ASN A 109 -12.10 0.36 -9.96
CA ASN A 109 -10.79 0.56 -10.58
C ASN A 109 -10.87 1.67 -11.64
N PRO A 110 -10.36 2.89 -11.39
CA PRO A 110 -10.48 4.02 -12.32
C PRO A 110 -9.69 3.84 -13.62
N SER A 111 -8.81 2.82 -13.70
CA SER A 111 -8.01 2.54 -14.90
C SER A 111 -8.84 2.29 -16.16
N SER A 112 -10.12 1.93 -16.04
CA SER A 112 -11.04 1.77 -17.17
C SER A 112 -11.75 3.07 -17.60
N VAL A 113 -11.78 4.10 -16.76
CA VAL A 113 -12.55 5.33 -16.99
C VAL A 113 -11.69 6.45 -17.59
N ILE A 114 -10.42 6.55 -17.18
CA ILE A 114 -9.52 7.62 -17.64
C ILE A 114 -9.13 7.44 -19.12
N SER A 115 -9.13 6.22 -19.66
CA SER A 115 -8.93 5.99 -21.10
C SER A 115 -10.10 6.44 -21.98
N GLY A 116 -11.23 6.85 -21.41
CA GLY A 116 -12.45 7.24 -22.15
C GLY A 116 -12.76 8.73 -22.18
N LEU A 117 -11.95 9.58 -21.52
CA LEU A 117 -12.18 11.03 -21.40
C LEU A 117 -11.52 11.86 -22.52
N ASP A 118 -11.02 11.21 -23.57
CA ASP A 118 -10.64 11.88 -24.81
C ASP A 118 -11.90 12.27 -25.60
N ARG A 119 -12.59 13.32 -25.13
CA ARG A 119 -13.81 13.89 -25.72
C ARG A 119 -13.54 14.71 -27.00
N THR A 120 -12.51 14.38 -27.77
CA THR A 120 -12.36 14.91 -29.12
C THR A 120 -13.16 14.04 -30.10
N LYS A 121 -14.48 14.24 -30.12
CA LYS A 121 -15.37 13.73 -31.17
C LYS A 121 -14.98 14.35 -32.53
N THR A 122 -13.98 13.77 -33.20
CA THR A 122 -13.92 13.84 -34.67
C THR A 122 -14.69 12.64 -35.21
N ALA A 123 -15.80 12.94 -35.89
CA ALA A 123 -16.67 11.97 -36.53
C ALA A 123 -15.92 11.27 -37.68
N ASN A 124 -15.23 10.18 -37.38
CA ASN A 124 -14.65 9.31 -38.40
C ASN A 124 -15.50 8.04 -38.56
N LYS A 125 -15.79 7.77 -39.84
CA LYS A 125 -16.64 6.71 -40.37
C LYS A 125 -16.38 5.34 -39.76
N PRO A 126 -17.39 4.44 -39.71
CA PRO A 126 -17.26 3.09 -39.18
C PRO A 126 -16.34 2.25 -40.07
N THR A 127 -15.04 2.26 -39.76
CA THR A 127 -14.09 1.29 -40.30
C THR A 127 -14.29 -0.03 -39.57
N HIS A 128 -14.57 -1.08 -40.34
CA HIS A 128 -14.63 -2.49 -39.94
C HIS A 128 -13.96 -2.81 -38.60
N THR A 129 -14.76 -3.27 -37.64
CA THR A 129 -14.31 -3.85 -36.37
C THR A 129 -13.46 -5.09 -36.65
N ARG A 130 -12.17 -4.88 -36.87
CA ARG A 130 -11.14 -5.91 -36.83
C ARG A 130 -11.20 -6.47 -35.40
N LYS A 131 -11.59 -7.74 -35.22
CA LYS A 131 -11.51 -8.42 -33.92
C LYS A 131 -10.08 -8.22 -33.41
N ILE A 132 -9.93 -7.31 -32.44
CA ILE A 132 -8.67 -7.09 -31.75
C ILE A 132 -8.37 -8.44 -31.10
N ARG A 133 -7.39 -9.17 -31.64
CA ARG A 133 -6.82 -10.33 -30.97
C ARG A 133 -6.28 -9.77 -29.67
N THR A 134 -7.05 -9.89 -28.59
CA THR A 134 -6.58 -9.55 -27.25
C THR A 134 -5.33 -10.38 -27.02
N GLY A 135 -4.17 -9.75 -27.12
CA GLY A 135 -2.89 -10.41 -26.97
C GLY A 135 -2.92 -11.24 -25.70
N ILE A 136 -2.49 -12.49 -25.79
CA ILE A 136 -2.38 -13.37 -24.64
C ILE A 136 -1.43 -12.67 -23.66
N SER A 137 -1.95 -12.15 -22.55
CA SER A 137 -1.12 -11.48 -21.56
C SER A 137 -0.18 -12.50 -20.92
N VAL A 138 1.11 -12.20 -20.90
CA VAL A 138 2.15 -13.00 -20.26
C VAL A 138 2.20 -12.65 -18.76
N CYS A 139 2.58 -13.62 -17.93
CA CYS A 139 2.78 -13.43 -16.50
C CYS A 139 3.81 -12.33 -16.22
N SER A 140 3.48 -11.41 -15.30
CA SER A 140 4.35 -10.28 -14.93
C SER A 140 5.43 -10.65 -13.90
N ALA A 141 5.48 -11.89 -13.43
CA ALA A 141 6.55 -12.37 -12.56
C ALA A 141 7.85 -12.53 -13.37
N ASN A 142 8.96 -12.03 -12.84
CA ASN A 142 10.26 -12.04 -13.50
C ASN A 142 10.64 -13.47 -13.96
N GLY A 143 10.99 -13.62 -15.24
CA GLY A 143 11.39 -14.90 -15.83
C GLY A 143 10.24 -15.87 -16.12
N CYS A 144 8.97 -15.49 -15.93
CA CYS A 144 7.83 -16.37 -16.19
C CYS A 144 7.17 -16.10 -17.55
N ASN A 145 7.31 -17.04 -18.50
CA ASN A 145 6.67 -16.95 -19.82
C ASN A 145 5.27 -17.60 -19.90
N LYS A 146 4.71 -18.01 -18.75
CA LYS A 146 3.39 -18.66 -18.71
C LYS A 146 2.28 -17.63 -19.00
N LYS A 147 1.19 -18.10 -19.60
CA LYS A 147 -0.03 -17.30 -19.83
C LYS A 147 -0.57 -16.79 -18.49
N ALA A 148 -0.81 -15.48 -18.40
CA ALA A 148 -1.45 -14.89 -17.24
C ALA A 148 -2.96 -15.15 -17.27
N ILE A 149 -3.47 -15.61 -16.13
CA ILE A 149 -4.88 -15.95 -15.95
C ILE A 149 -5.55 -15.11 -14.85
N ASN A 150 -4.75 -14.57 -13.92
CA ASN A 150 -5.24 -13.85 -12.75
C ASN A 150 -4.70 -12.41 -12.75
N ILE A 151 -5.47 -11.49 -12.17
CA ILE A 151 -5.06 -10.12 -11.89
C ILE A 151 -4.90 -10.00 -10.38
N CYS A 152 -3.74 -9.53 -9.92
CA CYS A 152 -3.52 -9.26 -8.49
C CYS A 152 -4.41 -8.10 -8.04
N ARG A 153 -5.13 -8.27 -6.92
CA ARG A 153 -6.04 -7.25 -6.37
C ARG A 153 -5.33 -6.00 -5.84
N TYR A 154 -4.04 -6.12 -5.49
CA TYR A 154 -3.29 -5.03 -4.86
C TYR A 154 -2.48 -4.23 -5.90
N CYS A 155 -1.67 -4.91 -6.72
CA CYS A 155 -0.80 -4.24 -7.68
C CYS A 155 -1.37 -4.17 -9.11
N MET A 156 -2.54 -4.77 -9.36
CA MET A 156 -3.24 -4.81 -10.66
C MET A 156 -2.46 -5.43 -11.82
N LYS A 157 -1.32 -6.08 -11.56
CA LYS A 157 -0.55 -6.81 -12.57
C LYS A 157 -1.14 -8.20 -12.84
N ARG A 158 -0.83 -8.75 -14.01
CA ARG A 158 -1.36 -10.05 -14.49
C ARG A 158 -0.37 -11.17 -14.21
N TYR A 159 -0.84 -12.28 -13.65
CA TYR A 159 -0.01 -13.42 -13.24
C TYR A 159 -0.59 -14.76 -13.71
N CYS A 160 0.27 -15.74 -13.90
CA CYS A 160 -0.15 -17.13 -14.08
C CYS A 160 -0.66 -17.71 -12.74
N GLN A 161 -1.20 -18.93 -12.76
CA GLN A 161 -1.75 -19.58 -11.57
C GLN A 161 -0.76 -19.69 -10.40
N ILE A 162 0.51 -19.94 -10.72
CA ILE A 162 1.56 -20.15 -9.71
C ILE A 162 1.97 -18.84 -9.06
N HIS A 163 1.99 -17.74 -9.81
CA HIS A 163 2.44 -16.42 -9.34
C HIS A 163 1.30 -15.48 -8.95
N SER A 164 0.05 -15.96 -8.89
CA SER A 164 -1.11 -15.09 -8.66
C SER A 164 -1.27 -14.59 -7.24
N GLU A 165 -0.64 -15.26 -6.27
CA GLU A 165 -0.72 -14.88 -4.88
C GLU A 165 0.27 -13.74 -4.56
N ALA A 166 -0.19 -12.72 -3.83
CA ALA A 166 0.65 -11.62 -3.40
C ALA A 166 1.46 -12.02 -2.16
N LEU A 167 2.76 -11.75 -2.18
CA LEU A 167 3.69 -12.03 -1.09
C LEU A 167 4.23 -10.73 -0.52
N MET A 168 4.44 -10.71 0.80
CA MET A 168 5.11 -9.59 1.44
C MET A 168 6.54 -9.44 0.93
N VAL A 169 6.97 -8.18 0.90
CA VAL A 169 8.29 -7.74 0.47
C VAL A 169 8.83 -6.75 1.47
N SER A 170 10.13 -6.82 1.73
CA SER A 170 10.82 -6.00 2.70
C SER A 170 12.27 -5.81 2.24
N THR A 171 12.90 -4.71 2.68
CA THR A 171 14.35 -4.55 2.53
C THR A 171 15.10 -5.32 3.63
N LEU A 172 16.39 -5.57 3.41
CA LEU A 172 17.26 -6.22 4.41
C LEU A 172 17.31 -5.41 5.72
N GLU A 173 17.36 -4.08 5.61
CA GLU A 173 17.32 -3.18 6.77
C GLU A 173 16.02 -3.32 7.57
N GLN A 174 14.88 -3.36 6.88
CA GLN A 174 13.59 -3.57 7.52
C GLN A 174 13.51 -4.94 8.21
N ILE A 175 14.06 -6.00 7.61
CA ILE A 175 14.13 -7.33 8.24
C ILE A 175 14.94 -7.25 9.55
N ASN A 176 16.09 -6.56 9.54
CA ASN A 176 16.92 -6.40 10.73
C ASN A 176 16.20 -5.62 11.85
N MET A 177 15.42 -4.59 11.50
CA MET A 177 14.58 -3.88 12.47
C MET A 177 13.45 -4.76 13.01
N LEU A 178 12.78 -5.53 12.15
CA LEU A 178 11.70 -6.44 12.57
C LEU A 178 12.17 -7.47 13.60
N ASN A 179 13.44 -7.89 13.54
CA ASN A 179 14.04 -8.80 14.52
C ASN A 179 14.06 -8.21 15.94
N GLN A 180 14.13 -6.89 16.06
CA GLN A 180 14.22 -6.20 17.35
C GLN A 180 12.84 -5.83 17.91
N TYR A 181 11.88 -5.47 17.05
CA TYR A 181 10.64 -4.82 17.49
C TYR A 181 9.34 -5.59 17.23
N ASP A 182 9.32 -6.51 16.25
CA ASP A 182 8.04 -7.11 15.83
C ASP A 182 8.15 -8.53 15.26
N GLY A 183 8.32 -9.51 16.15
CA GLY A 183 8.47 -10.92 15.79
C GLY A 183 7.32 -11.50 14.96
N LYS A 184 6.08 -11.01 15.11
CA LYS A 184 4.95 -11.51 14.30
C LYS A 184 5.01 -11.03 12.84
N LYS A 185 5.36 -9.76 12.61
CA LYS A 185 5.60 -9.25 11.24
C LYS A 185 6.74 -10.03 10.57
N ARG A 186 7.81 -10.32 11.31
CA ARG A 186 8.91 -11.17 10.86
C ARG A 186 8.43 -12.58 10.45
N ILE A 187 7.69 -13.27 11.32
CA ILE A 187 7.17 -14.63 11.03
C ILE A 187 6.32 -14.63 9.76
N LYS A 188 5.46 -13.62 9.57
CA LYS A 188 4.66 -13.50 8.35
C LYS A 188 5.53 -13.28 7.12
N LEU A 189 6.50 -12.39 7.19
CA LEU A 189 7.43 -12.13 6.10
C LEU A 189 8.26 -13.37 5.73
N GLU A 190 8.81 -14.08 6.72
CA GLU A 190 9.55 -15.33 6.50
C GLU A 190 8.67 -16.42 5.88
N LYS A 191 7.40 -16.51 6.31
CA LYS A 191 6.44 -17.45 5.72
C LYS A 191 6.15 -17.12 4.26
N ASP A 192 5.98 -15.84 3.92
CA ASP A 192 5.73 -15.42 2.55
C ASP A 192 7.01 -15.54 1.68
N TRP A 193 8.19 -15.30 2.25
CA TRP A 193 9.48 -15.45 1.59
C TRP A 193 9.80 -16.91 1.23
N ASN A 194 9.50 -17.84 2.14
CA ASN A 194 9.74 -19.27 1.93
C ASN A 194 8.64 -19.96 1.12
N LYS A 195 7.62 -19.22 0.69
CA LYS A 195 6.51 -19.80 -0.06
C LYS A 195 6.92 -20.02 -1.51
N GLU A 196 6.74 -21.25 -2.00
CA GLU A 196 6.91 -21.53 -3.42
C GLU A 196 5.80 -20.87 -4.25
N GLY A 197 6.20 -20.10 -5.26
CA GLY A 197 5.28 -19.36 -6.14
C GLY A 197 5.01 -17.93 -5.67
N GLY A 198 3.81 -17.42 -5.98
CA GLY A 198 3.41 -16.04 -5.68
C GLY A 198 4.20 -14.96 -6.43
N HIS A 199 3.98 -13.70 -6.06
CA HIS A 199 4.77 -12.58 -6.55
C HIS A 199 5.02 -11.56 -5.44
N PRO A 200 6.20 -10.91 -5.47
CA PRO A 200 6.49 -9.78 -4.59
C PRO A 200 5.51 -8.62 -4.85
N CYS A 201 4.79 -8.18 -3.82
CA CYS A 201 3.76 -7.14 -3.96
C CYS A 201 3.85 -6.05 -2.88
N MET A 202 4.43 -4.90 -3.24
CA MET A 202 4.58 -3.76 -2.32
C MET A 202 3.25 -3.22 -1.78
N GLN A 203 2.20 -3.17 -2.62
CA GLN A 203 0.88 -2.69 -2.22
C GLN A 203 0.26 -3.61 -1.15
N TYR A 204 0.36 -4.93 -1.35
CA TYR A 204 -0.09 -5.91 -0.36
C TYR A 204 0.68 -5.79 0.96
N THR A 205 2.01 -5.62 0.92
CA THR A 205 2.82 -5.37 2.12
C THR A 205 2.30 -4.15 2.89
N ALA A 206 2.03 -3.04 2.20
CA ALA A 206 1.55 -1.82 2.83
C ALA A 206 0.18 -2.01 3.50
N GLU A 207 -0.78 -2.62 2.79
CA GLU A 207 -2.11 -2.92 3.35
C GLU A 207 -2.04 -3.87 4.53
N TRP A 208 -1.23 -4.93 4.43
CA TRP A 208 -1.06 -5.89 5.52
C TRP A 208 -0.42 -5.23 6.76
N ASN A 209 0.59 -4.39 6.56
CA ASN A 209 1.24 -3.65 7.65
C ASN A 209 0.25 -2.70 8.35
N ASN A 210 -0.54 -1.94 7.58
CA ASN A 210 -1.55 -1.04 8.13
C ASN A 210 -2.58 -1.81 8.97
N TRP A 211 -3.16 -2.88 8.40
CA TRP A 211 -4.11 -3.73 9.11
C TRP A 211 -3.50 -4.30 10.40
N TYR A 212 -2.25 -4.76 10.34
CA TYR A 212 -1.57 -5.33 11.49
C TYR A 212 -1.32 -4.27 12.58
N ASP A 213 -0.87 -3.08 12.22
CA ASP A 213 -0.61 -1.98 13.16
C ASP A 213 -1.91 -1.47 13.80
N GLU A 214 -2.99 -1.38 13.02
CA GLU A 214 -4.33 -1.08 13.53
C GLU A 214 -4.81 -2.15 14.52
N SER A 215 -4.63 -3.44 14.21
CA SER A 215 -5.02 -4.54 15.10
C SER A 215 -4.25 -4.53 16.43
N LYS A 216 -2.96 -4.16 16.38
CA LYS A 216 -2.14 -3.96 17.57
C LYS A 216 -2.66 -2.80 18.40
N LYS A 217 -2.92 -1.66 17.76
CA LYS A 217 -3.43 -0.46 18.43
C LYS A 217 -4.73 -0.78 19.18
N MET A 218 -5.68 -1.45 18.53
CA MET A 218 -6.93 -1.86 19.19
C MET A 218 -6.69 -2.78 20.40
N THR A 219 -5.68 -3.65 20.32
CA THR A 219 -5.32 -4.52 21.45
C THR A 219 -4.71 -3.72 22.61
N TYR A 220 -3.84 -2.76 22.31
CA TYR A 220 -3.26 -1.87 23.33
C TYR A 220 -4.29 -0.94 23.95
N ASP A 221 -5.19 -0.38 23.15
CA ASP A 221 -6.27 0.49 23.62
C ASP A 221 -7.23 -0.32 24.51
N ALA A 222 -7.59 -1.54 24.12
CA ALA A 222 -8.41 -2.44 24.95
C ALA A 222 -7.70 -2.84 26.24
N PHE A 223 -6.39 -3.12 26.19
CA PHE A 223 -5.60 -3.44 27.37
C PHE A 223 -5.43 -2.22 28.29
N GLY A 224 -5.21 -1.03 27.75
CA GLY A 224 -5.14 0.22 28.49
C GLY A 224 -6.46 0.59 29.15
N ALA A 225 -7.59 0.36 28.46
CA ALA A 225 -8.92 0.51 29.04
C ALA A 225 -9.21 -0.54 30.12
N PHE A 226 -8.71 -1.78 29.96
CA PHE A 226 -8.81 -2.83 30.98
C PHE A 226 -7.98 -2.51 32.24
N LEU A 227 -6.79 -1.94 32.06
CA LEU A 227 -5.98 -1.37 33.14
C LEU A 227 -6.51 -0.02 33.63
N GLY A 228 -7.64 0.43 33.07
CA GLY A 228 -8.15 1.78 33.17
C GLY A 228 -8.35 2.26 34.59
N ASP A 229 -8.51 3.58 34.71
CA ASP A 229 -9.27 4.23 35.77
C ASP A 229 -8.83 4.00 37.23
N ASP A 230 -7.81 3.20 37.48
CA ASP A 230 -7.15 3.08 38.77
C ASP A 230 -6.09 4.17 38.88
N LYS A 231 -6.55 5.43 38.92
CA LYS A 231 -5.75 6.61 39.28
C LYS A 231 -5.11 6.51 40.69
N ARG A 232 -5.20 5.36 41.37
CA ARG A 232 -4.63 5.12 42.69
C ARG A 232 -3.30 4.35 42.67
N ILE A 233 -2.83 3.89 41.51
CA ILE A 233 -1.49 3.29 41.40
C ILE A 233 -0.55 4.23 40.63
N THR A 234 -0.54 5.52 40.99
CA THR A 234 0.56 6.42 40.61
C THR A 234 1.65 6.33 41.66
N GLY A 235 2.51 5.33 41.49
CA GLY A 235 3.75 5.21 42.24
C GLY A 235 4.62 4.16 41.57
N ILE A 236 5.42 4.60 40.60
CA ILE A 236 6.40 3.79 39.84
C ILE A 236 5.81 3.12 38.58
N ALA A 237 5.54 3.91 37.54
CA ALA A 237 5.67 3.43 36.17
C ALA A 237 6.51 4.45 35.40
N LYS A 238 7.77 4.08 35.14
CA LYS A 238 8.64 4.79 34.21
C LYS A 238 7.94 4.81 32.86
N GLU A 239 7.92 5.98 32.22
CA GLU A 239 7.41 6.17 30.88
C GLU A 239 7.90 5.04 29.96
N PRO A 240 7.03 4.40 29.15
CA PRO A 240 7.53 3.59 28.05
C PRO A 240 8.39 4.51 27.16
N PRO A 241 9.56 4.05 26.68
CA PRO A 241 10.43 4.88 25.84
C PRO A 241 9.60 5.41 24.69
N SER A 242 9.54 6.75 24.56
CA SER A 242 8.76 7.42 23.54
C SER A 242 9.10 6.78 22.19
N LEU A 243 8.10 6.17 21.54
CA LEU A 243 8.22 5.84 20.13
C LEU A 243 8.51 7.14 19.40
N PHE A 244 9.74 7.24 18.91
CA PHE A 244 10.28 8.40 18.23
C PHE A 244 9.33 8.88 17.14
N VAL A 245 8.93 10.14 17.26
CA VAL A 245 8.48 10.96 16.13
C VAL A 245 9.64 11.00 15.15
N TYR A 246 9.46 10.50 13.93
CA TYR A 246 10.41 10.74 12.85
C TYR A 246 10.48 12.25 12.58
N PRO A 247 11.63 12.93 12.73
CA PRO A 247 11.81 14.21 12.10
C PRO A 247 11.98 13.97 10.60
N ILE A 248 11.01 14.42 9.81
CA ILE A 248 11.24 14.67 8.38
C ILE A 248 12.08 15.96 8.32
N GLU A 249 13.40 15.81 8.28
CA GLU A 249 14.31 16.95 8.08
C GLU A 249 14.18 17.49 6.65
N ASN A 250 13.33 18.49 6.49
CA ASN A 250 13.53 19.55 5.50
C ASN A 250 14.50 20.57 6.09
N SER A 251 15.81 20.33 5.98
CA SER A 251 16.83 21.37 6.25
C SER A 251 18.13 21.10 5.50
N THR A 252 18.20 21.56 4.25
CA THR A 252 19.48 21.97 3.66
C THR A 252 19.28 23.23 2.84
N LYS A 253 19.28 24.38 3.53
CA LYS A 253 19.81 25.64 2.97
C LYS A 253 20.59 26.39 4.04
N ASN A 254 21.88 26.59 3.73
CA ASN A 254 22.78 27.59 4.28
C ASN A 254 23.31 27.41 5.72
N LYS A 255 24.46 26.75 5.83
CA LYS A 255 25.77 27.34 6.20
C LYS A 255 26.65 26.31 6.92
N LEU A 256 27.56 25.69 6.17
CA LEU A 256 28.91 25.37 6.64
C LEU A 256 29.78 25.22 5.40
N LYS A 257 30.39 26.33 5.02
CA LYS A 257 31.64 26.33 4.25
C LYS A 257 32.72 25.93 5.26
N GLU A 258 33.16 24.69 5.23
CA GLU A 258 34.48 24.31 5.73
C GLU A 258 35.02 23.17 4.86
N SER A 259 36.31 23.29 4.57
CA SER A 259 37.10 22.66 3.53
C SER A 259 36.97 21.14 3.38
N TYR A 260 36.60 20.69 2.18
CA TYR A 260 37.05 19.41 1.65
C TYR A 260 38.23 19.66 0.71
N SER A 261 39.43 19.27 1.12
CA SER A 261 40.55 19.07 0.19
C SER A 261 40.38 17.69 -0.45
N PRO A 262 40.51 17.55 -1.79
CA PRO A 262 40.50 16.24 -2.43
C PRO A 262 41.66 15.39 -1.91
N LEU A 263 41.39 14.11 -1.61
CA LEU A 263 42.42 13.10 -1.38
C LEU A 263 43.35 13.08 -2.60
N THR A 264 44.64 13.25 -2.34
CA THR A 264 45.65 13.20 -3.39
C THR A 264 45.94 11.76 -3.77
N GLN A 265 46.46 11.56 -4.98
CA GLN A 265 46.85 10.24 -5.47
C GLN A 265 47.87 9.54 -4.54
N LYS A 266 48.64 10.34 -3.79
CA LYS A 266 49.57 9.87 -2.76
C LYS A 266 48.87 9.29 -1.52
N ASP A 267 47.71 9.84 -1.13
CA ASP A 267 46.93 9.34 0.01
C ASP A 267 46.27 7.98 -0.31
N LEU A 268 46.00 7.73 -1.60
CA LEU A 268 45.51 6.44 -2.11
C LEU A 268 46.64 5.40 -2.20
N GLU A 269 47.85 5.81 -2.56
CA GLU A 269 49.02 4.93 -2.62
C GLU A 269 49.49 4.49 -1.21
N ASP A 270 49.55 5.41 -0.25
CA ASP A 270 49.91 5.10 1.15
C ASP A 270 48.88 4.16 1.86
N SER A 271 47.63 4.17 1.38
CA SER A 271 46.59 3.25 1.87
C SER A 271 46.69 1.85 1.25
N ARG A 272 47.32 1.74 0.06
CA ARG A 272 47.48 0.48 -0.67
C ARG A 272 48.61 -0.37 -0.07
N ASP A 273 49.71 0.26 0.34
CA ASP A 273 50.86 -0.42 0.94
C ASP A 273 50.57 -0.93 2.37
N LYS A 274 49.60 -0.33 3.07
CA LYS A 274 49.18 -0.79 4.41
C LYS A 274 48.30 -2.04 4.41
N LEU A 275 47.66 -2.37 3.28
CA LEU A 275 46.71 -3.48 3.22
C LEU A 275 47.32 -4.79 2.71
N GLY A 276 48.53 -4.79 2.15
CA GLY A 276 49.24 -6.02 1.76
C GLY A 276 48.48 -6.89 0.75
N ILE A 277 47.65 -6.28 -0.10
CA ILE A 277 46.82 -6.98 -1.09
C ILE A 277 47.51 -6.90 -2.46
N ASP A 278 48.23 -7.95 -2.82
CA ASP A 278 48.68 -8.17 -4.20
C ASP A 278 47.54 -8.82 -5.00
N ILE A 279 46.89 -8.07 -5.89
CA ILE A 279 45.96 -8.64 -6.87
C ILE A 279 46.62 -8.54 -8.25
N ASP A 280 47.02 -9.69 -8.78
CA ASP A 280 47.49 -9.85 -10.14
C ASP A 280 46.30 -9.88 -11.11
N TYR A 281 46.15 -8.82 -11.90
CA TYR A 281 45.06 -8.67 -12.87
C TYR A 281 45.38 -9.24 -14.26
N THR A 282 46.39 -10.08 -14.40
CA THR A 282 46.83 -10.57 -15.72
C THR A 282 46.43 -12.02 -16.03
N GLN A 283 45.18 -12.44 -15.83
CA GLN A 283 44.66 -13.63 -16.54
C GLN A 283 43.22 -13.48 -17.07
N PRO A 284 42.98 -13.69 -18.38
CA PRO A 284 41.64 -13.69 -18.95
C PRO A 284 40.87 -14.97 -18.56
N VAL A 285 39.66 -14.79 -18.05
CA VAL A 285 38.73 -15.86 -17.67
C VAL A 285 38.25 -16.60 -18.92
N LYS A 286 38.56 -17.91 -19.00
CA LYS A 286 38.03 -18.79 -20.05
C LYS A 286 36.57 -19.19 -19.75
N PRO A 287 35.71 -19.33 -20.77
CA PRO A 287 34.32 -19.74 -20.57
C PRO A 287 34.24 -21.22 -20.18
N VAL A 288 33.50 -21.49 -19.10
CA VAL A 288 33.17 -22.83 -18.62
C VAL A 288 32.11 -23.44 -19.53
N LYS A 289 32.40 -24.62 -20.09
CA LYS A 289 31.43 -25.47 -20.78
C LYS A 289 30.62 -26.22 -19.70
N ASN A 290 29.30 -26.17 -19.81
CA ASN A 290 28.42 -27.01 -19.00
C ASN A 290 28.15 -28.31 -19.75
N ASP A 291 28.67 -29.41 -19.21
CA ASP A 291 28.31 -30.76 -19.64
C ASP A 291 26.96 -31.17 -19.04
N GLU A 292 26.12 -31.72 -19.91
CA GLU A 292 24.86 -32.39 -19.58
C GLU A 292 25.14 -33.63 -18.72
N SER A 293 24.40 -33.80 -17.63
CA SER A 293 24.29 -35.10 -16.96
C SER A 293 22.85 -35.40 -16.59
N ASN A 294 22.41 -36.54 -17.11
CA ASN A 294 21.20 -37.27 -16.80
C ASN A 294 21.05 -37.49 -15.28
N ASN A 295 19.81 -37.47 -14.79
CA ASN A 295 19.45 -38.27 -13.62
C ASN A 295 18.03 -38.82 -13.77
N ASP A 296 17.98 -40.15 -13.78
CA ASP A 296 16.80 -41.00 -13.71
C ASP A 296 16.02 -40.77 -12.40
N ALA A 297 14.71 -40.59 -12.54
CA ALA A 297 13.78 -40.51 -11.42
C ALA A 297 13.41 -41.93 -10.94
N LYS A 298 13.72 -42.23 -9.67
CA LYS A 298 13.14 -43.35 -8.92
C LYS A 298 11.89 -42.87 -8.18
N ASP A 299 10.77 -43.55 -8.43
CA ASP A 299 9.54 -43.43 -7.68
C ASP A 299 9.76 -43.80 -6.19
N LYS A 300 9.31 -42.92 -5.29
CA LYS A 300 9.12 -43.23 -3.87
C LYS A 300 7.65 -43.02 -3.53
N GLU A 301 7.01 -44.10 -3.12
CA GLU A 301 5.67 -44.11 -2.53
C GLU A 301 5.65 -43.27 -1.24
N ILE A 302 4.68 -42.36 -1.15
CA ILE A 302 4.40 -41.56 0.05
C ILE A 302 3.30 -42.27 0.83
N GLU A 303 3.66 -42.82 1.99
CA GLU A 303 2.70 -43.33 2.98
C GLU A 303 1.81 -42.20 3.52
N LYS A 304 0.49 -42.44 3.55
CA LYS A 304 -0.51 -41.53 4.12
C LYS A 304 -0.50 -41.61 5.66
N PRO A 305 -0.59 -40.48 6.38
CA PRO A 305 -0.59 -40.51 7.85
C PRO A 305 -1.91 -41.02 8.43
N ASP A 306 -1.75 -41.90 9.42
CA ASP A 306 -2.79 -42.62 10.16
C ASP A 306 -3.71 -41.69 10.98
N ASN A 307 -5.01 -41.74 10.70
CA ASN A 307 -6.07 -40.90 11.28
C ASN A 307 -6.34 -41.17 12.78
N LYS A 308 -5.71 -42.19 13.39
CA LYS A 308 -5.93 -42.52 14.82
C LYS A 308 -5.35 -41.51 15.81
N LYS A 309 -4.31 -40.74 15.46
CA LYS A 309 -3.70 -39.77 16.42
C LYS A 309 -4.51 -38.49 16.65
N LYS A 310 -5.41 -38.10 15.73
CA LYS A 310 -6.20 -36.86 15.87
C LYS A 310 -7.33 -36.96 16.91
N LYS A 311 -7.95 -38.13 17.09
CA LYS A 311 -9.04 -38.31 18.08
C LYS A 311 -8.56 -38.26 19.53
N SER A 312 -7.31 -38.64 19.79
CA SER A 312 -6.71 -38.61 21.14
C SER A 312 -6.49 -37.18 21.65
N LEU A 313 -6.07 -36.26 20.78
CA LEU A 313 -5.76 -34.87 21.17
C LEU A 313 -7.04 -34.07 21.49
N VAL A 314 -8.11 -34.28 20.72
CA VAL A 314 -9.39 -33.58 20.89
C VAL A 314 -10.07 -33.98 22.21
N ASN A 315 -10.00 -35.26 22.60
CA ASN A 315 -10.56 -35.72 23.88
C ASN A 315 -9.75 -35.22 25.08
N LYS A 316 -8.43 -35.02 24.93
CA LYS A 316 -7.59 -34.43 25.98
C LYS A 316 -7.91 -32.96 26.22
N LEU A 317 -8.19 -32.20 25.16
CA LEU A 317 -8.54 -30.78 25.27
C LEU A 317 -9.93 -30.56 25.87
N ARG A 318 -10.93 -31.39 25.51
CA ARG A 318 -12.29 -31.29 26.10
C ARG A 318 -12.30 -31.46 27.62
N LYS A 319 -11.43 -32.32 28.17
CA LYS A 319 -11.29 -32.52 29.63
C LYS A 319 -10.67 -31.34 30.36
N VAL A 320 -9.80 -30.58 29.70
CA VAL A 320 -9.11 -29.41 30.30
C VAL A 320 -10.03 -28.19 30.33
N PHE A 321 -10.92 -28.04 29.34
CA PHE A 321 -11.74 -26.83 29.19
C PHE A 321 -13.18 -26.95 29.69
N GLY A 322 -13.56 -28.04 30.34
CA GLY A 322 -14.87 -28.15 31.02
C GLY A 322 -16.09 -27.96 30.12
N VAL A 323 -15.95 -28.23 28.81
CA VAL A 323 -17.06 -28.10 27.85
C VAL A 323 -18.01 -29.27 28.07
N ARG A 324 -19.17 -29.00 28.66
CA ARG A 324 -20.29 -29.95 28.70
C ARG A 324 -20.98 -29.92 27.34
N ASP A 325 -21.11 -31.08 26.72
CA ASP A 325 -21.85 -31.24 25.47
C ASP A 325 -23.34 -30.91 25.76
N THR A 326 -23.87 -29.88 25.08
CA THR A 326 -25.30 -29.55 25.02
C THR A 326 -25.94 -30.14 23.79
#